data_AF-A0A0L8G4Q3-F1
#
_entry.id   AF-A0A0L8G4Q3-F1
#
_cell.length_a   1.000
_cell.length_b   1.000
_cell.length_c   1.000
_cell.angle_alpha   90.00
_cell.angle_beta   90.00
_cell.angle_gamma   90.00
#
_symmetry.space_group_name_H-M   'P 1'
#
loop_
_entity.id
_entity.type
_entity.pdbx_description
1 polymer ?
#
loop_
_entity_poly.entity_id
_entity_poly.type
_entity_poly.pdbx_seq_one_letter_code
_entity_poly.pdbx_strand_id
1 'polypeptide(L)'
;MVKNTRSKCWMLKCLKVMDRCVCHSLHLAVSHTCAECLPINLEFLVSETYKWFSHFSTRQSAYKQLYLAINDKEPLKIVNSCTTRWLSIEPAVNRILSQWFELQTHFQTTTTKEKCFTAQRLHEMFCDSKNELYNLFLQPILKHVQEVNKLFESNSVDKTKLLEDLSNLIKSVANMIVLPTCRIDPFDPDASIETFLDPKPNSGYRFERKIAEMIIKKTVTATEENNIRKRAQQFLLCIYKEF
;
A
#
# COMPACT_ATOMS: atom_id res chain seq x y z
N MET A 1 15.57 23.98 24.48
CA MET A 1 15.15 22.76 23.75
C MET A 1 15.30 23.03 22.26
N VAL A 2 16.40 22.56 21.68
CA VAL A 2 16.78 22.81 20.29
C VAL A 2 15.95 21.91 19.39
N LYS A 3 15.17 22.51 18.48
CA LYS A 3 14.46 21.82 17.39
C LYS A 3 15.50 21.30 16.41
N ASN A 4 15.55 19.98 16.22
CA ASN A 4 16.41 19.33 15.23
C ASN A 4 15.73 19.37 13.85
N THR A 5 15.89 20.46 13.13
CA THR A 5 15.59 20.56 11.69
C THR A 5 16.72 19.90 10.90
N ARG A 6 16.56 18.61 10.56
CA ARG A 6 17.37 17.97 9.51
C ARG A 6 16.75 18.32 8.15
N SER A 7 17.29 19.36 7.53
CA SER A 7 17.01 19.74 6.15
C SER A 7 17.44 18.67 5.14
N LYS A 8 16.52 18.39 4.21
CA LYS A 8 16.67 18.28 2.75
C LYS A 8 17.75 17.34 2.19
N CYS A 9 17.26 16.30 1.50
CA CYS A 9 17.89 15.57 0.39
C CYS A 9 19.22 14.84 0.71
N TRP A 10 19.14 13.67 1.33
CA TRP A 10 20.30 12.78 1.56
C TRP A 10 20.59 11.85 0.37
N MET A 11 19.78 11.88 -0.70
CA MET A 11 19.74 10.80 -1.69
C MET A 11 20.88 10.81 -2.74
N LEU A 12 21.88 11.70 -2.64
CA LEU A 12 22.81 11.99 -3.75
C LEU A 12 24.32 11.82 -3.50
N LYS A 13 24.78 11.02 -2.52
CA LYS A 13 26.24 10.76 -2.35
C LYS A 13 26.63 9.26 -2.30
N CYS A 14 27.54 8.90 -3.23
CA CYS A 14 28.36 7.67 -3.36
C CYS A 14 27.80 6.46 -4.14
N LEU A 15 28.28 6.25 -5.37
CA LEU A 15 27.79 5.32 -6.42
C LEU A 15 27.82 3.79 -6.19
N LYS A 16 28.39 3.26 -5.11
CA LYS A 16 28.23 1.84 -4.69
C LYS A 16 27.47 1.71 -3.35
N VAL A 17 27.34 2.84 -2.66
CA VAL A 17 26.54 3.04 -1.46
C VAL A 17 25.12 3.43 -1.87
N MET A 18 24.96 4.08 -3.03
CA MET A 18 23.71 4.62 -3.57
C MET A 18 22.65 3.55 -3.83
N ASP A 19 22.97 2.42 -4.45
CA ASP A 19 21.96 1.39 -4.76
C ASP A 19 21.35 0.78 -3.49
N ARG A 20 22.20 0.43 -2.51
CA ARG A 20 21.73 -0.04 -1.19
C ARG A 20 21.08 1.07 -0.37
N CYS A 21 21.54 2.31 -0.50
CA CYS A 21 20.95 3.45 0.20
C CYS A 21 19.59 3.84 -0.38
N VAL A 22 19.38 3.82 -1.70
CA VAL A 22 18.10 4.15 -2.32
C VAL A 22 17.07 3.08 -1.98
N CYS A 23 17.39 1.79 -2.14
CA CYS A 23 16.48 0.73 -1.70
C CYS A 23 16.14 0.85 -0.21
N HIS A 24 17.13 1.13 0.64
CA HIS A 24 16.92 1.34 2.06
C HIS A 24 16.08 2.59 2.36
N SER A 25 16.32 3.70 1.65
CA SER A 25 15.56 4.95 1.77
C SER A 25 14.12 4.76 1.34
N LEU A 26 13.85 4.08 0.21
CA LEU A 26 12.50 3.74 -0.23
C LEU A 26 11.78 2.86 0.80
N HIS A 27 12.49 1.86 1.36
CA HIS A 27 11.95 1.04 2.44
C HIS A 27 11.58 1.87 3.68
N LEU A 28 12.45 2.78 4.12
CA LEU A 28 12.22 3.64 5.27
C LEU A 28 11.08 4.63 5.01
N ALA A 29 11.07 5.28 3.85
CA ALA A 29 10.05 6.22 3.42
C ALA A 29 8.64 5.61 3.46
N VAL A 30 8.48 4.43 2.83
CA VAL A 30 7.20 3.71 2.84
C VAL A 30 6.83 3.28 4.26
N SER A 31 7.78 2.74 5.02
CA SER A 31 7.50 2.24 6.38
C SER A 31 7.07 3.35 7.33
N HIS A 32 7.76 4.50 7.28
CA HIS A 32 7.43 5.69 8.06
C HIS A 32 6.06 6.25 7.65
N THR A 33 5.83 6.45 6.36
CA THR A 33 4.56 6.98 5.84
C THR A 33 3.37 6.09 6.22
N CYS A 34 3.51 4.77 6.08
CA CYS A 34 2.46 3.82 6.47
C CYS A 34 2.16 3.89 7.97
N ALA A 35 3.19 3.96 8.82
CA ALA A 35 3.01 4.05 10.27
C ALA A 35 2.31 5.35 10.70
N GLU A 36 2.65 6.47 10.06
CA GLU A 36 2.10 7.79 10.39
C GLU A 36 0.68 7.99 9.87
N CYS A 37 0.38 7.53 8.65
CA CYS A 37 -0.84 7.94 7.93
C CYS A 37 -1.94 6.88 7.90
N LEU A 38 -1.57 5.60 7.91
CA LEU A 38 -2.53 4.51 7.72
C LEU A 38 -3.04 3.94 9.04
N PRO A 39 -4.27 3.38 9.06
CA PRO A 39 -4.74 2.63 10.21
C PRO A 39 -3.85 1.42 10.52
N ILE A 40 -3.42 1.29 11.77
CA ILE A 40 -2.55 0.19 12.26
C ILE A 40 -3.12 -1.21 11.97
N ASN A 41 -4.44 -1.31 11.85
CA ASN A 41 -5.11 -2.58 11.60
C ASN A 41 -4.86 -3.12 10.18
N LEU A 42 -4.39 -2.31 9.22
CA LEU A 42 -4.07 -2.80 7.87
C LEU A 42 -2.83 -3.70 7.87
N GLU A 43 -1.79 -3.32 8.60
CA GLU A 43 -0.59 -4.15 8.73
C GLU A 43 -0.91 -5.47 9.45
N PHE A 44 -1.72 -5.39 10.50
CA PHE A 44 -2.23 -6.56 11.20
C PHE A 44 -3.02 -7.48 10.25
N LEU A 45 -3.90 -6.93 9.41
CA LEU A 45 -4.69 -7.71 8.45
C LEU A 45 -3.78 -8.54 7.53
N VAL A 46 -2.77 -7.91 6.93
CA VAL A 46 -1.87 -8.57 5.99
C VAL A 46 -1.03 -9.64 6.71
N SER A 47 -0.42 -9.27 7.84
CA SER A 47 0.43 -10.16 8.63
C SER A 47 -0.34 -11.38 9.13
N GLU A 48 -1.51 -11.18 9.74
CA GLU A 48 -2.30 -12.29 10.30
C GLU A 48 -2.92 -13.16 9.22
N THR A 49 -3.27 -12.60 8.05
CA THR A 49 -3.71 -13.40 6.90
C THR A 49 -2.59 -14.32 6.44
N TYR A 50 -1.34 -13.84 6.36
CA TYR A 50 -0.20 -14.70 6.04
C TYR A 50 0.01 -15.79 7.10
N LYS A 51 0.06 -15.41 8.39
CA LYS A 51 0.28 -16.36 9.50
C LYS A 51 -0.79 -17.45 9.56
N TRP A 52 -2.03 -17.08 9.27
CA TRP A 52 -3.15 -18.02 9.21
C TRP A 52 -2.87 -19.21 8.29
N PHE A 53 -2.32 -18.94 7.11
CA PHE A 53 -1.98 -19.97 6.13
C PHE A 53 -0.61 -20.60 6.39
N SER A 54 0.38 -19.84 6.88
CA SER A 54 1.74 -20.37 7.03
C SER A 54 1.85 -21.45 8.12
N HIS A 55 1.03 -21.39 9.17
CA HIS A 55 1.13 -22.30 10.31
C HIS A 55 0.48 -23.67 10.09
N PHE A 56 -0.51 -23.79 9.21
CA PHE A 56 -1.31 -25.02 9.11
C PHE A 56 -1.62 -25.40 7.65
N SER A 57 -1.13 -26.56 7.22
CA SER A 57 -1.41 -27.12 5.89
C SER A 57 -2.90 -27.44 5.69
N THR A 58 -3.60 -27.85 6.74
CA THR A 58 -5.06 -28.10 6.70
C THR A 58 -5.86 -26.85 6.33
N ARG A 59 -5.47 -25.68 6.86
CA ARG A 59 -6.10 -24.40 6.52
C ARG A 59 -5.83 -23.98 5.08
N GLN A 60 -4.62 -24.25 4.57
CA GLN A 60 -4.30 -24.04 3.15
C GLN A 60 -5.17 -24.92 2.25
N SER A 61 -5.29 -26.22 2.57
CA SER A 61 -6.13 -27.16 1.81
C SER A 61 -7.61 -26.77 1.84
N ALA A 62 -8.14 -26.35 2.99
CA ALA A 62 -9.52 -25.89 3.10
C ALA A 62 -9.79 -24.65 2.23
N TYR A 63 -8.90 -23.66 2.28
CA TYR A 63 -9.01 -22.47 1.45
C TYR A 63 -8.87 -22.80 -0.04
N LYS A 64 -7.94 -23.70 -0.39
CA LYS A 64 -7.75 -24.21 -1.75
C LYS A 64 -9.04 -24.81 -2.33
N GLN A 65 -9.70 -25.67 -1.56
CA GLN A 65 -10.98 -26.29 -1.97
C GLN A 65 -12.09 -25.25 -2.13
N LEU A 66 -12.20 -24.30 -1.20
CA LEU A 66 -13.18 -23.21 -1.29
C LEU A 66 -12.91 -22.32 -2.52
N TYR A 67 -11.65 -21.97 -2.76
CA TYR A 67 -11.27 -21.11 -3.88
C TYR A 67 -11.53 -21.79 -5.22
N LEU A 68 -11.20 -23.08 -5.35
CA LEU A 68 -11.52 -23.89 -6.53
C LEU A 68 -13.02 -23.96 -6.79
N ALA A 69 -13.83 -24.14 -5.74
CA ALA A 69 -15.28 -24.18 -5.87
C ALA A 69 -15.89 -22.84 -6.34
N ILE A 70 -15.27 -21.70 -6.01
CA ILE A 70 -15.73 -20.36 -6.41
C ILE A 70 -15.22 -19.98 -7.81
N ASN A 71 -13.97 -20.32 -8.15
CA ASN A 71 -13.25 -19.75 -9.28
C ASN A 71 -12.78 -20.74 -10.36
N ASP A 72 -12.97 -22.05 -10.15
CA ASP A 72 -12.49 -23.12 -11.04
C ASP A 72 -10.98 -23.06 -11.35
N LYS A 73 -10.19 -22.52 -10.42
CA LYS A 73 -8.72 -22.42 -10.52
C LYS A 73 -8.07 -22.37 -9.13
N GLU A 74 -6.75 -22.48 -9.10
CA GLU A 74 -5.96 -22.46 -7.88
C GLU A 74 -5.76 -21.03 -7.31
N PRO A 75 -5.80 -20.84 -5.97
CA PRO A 75 -5.52 -19.54 -5.36
C PRO A 75 -4.05 -19.16 -5.47
N LEU A 76 -3.78 -17.85 -5.46
CA LEU A 76 -2.43 -17.35 -5.29
C LEU A 76 -1.98 -17.50 -3.84
N LYS A 77 -0.88 -18.21 -3.60
CA LYS A 77 -0.29 -18.38 -2.27
C LYS A 77 -0.04 -17.02 -1.62
N ILE A 78 -0.57 -16.76 -0.42
CA ILE A 78 -0.22 -15.52 0.30
C ILE A 78 1.27 -15.56 0.68
N VAL A 79 2.04 -14.57 0.23
CA VAL A 79 3.48 -14.50 0.53
C VAL A 79 3.73 -13.94 1.92
N ASN A 80 4.89 -14.29 2.46
CA ASN A 80 5.39 -13.69 3.68
C ASN A 80 5.66 -12.20 3.46
N SER A 81 5.03 -11.37 4.28
CA SER A 81 5.51 -10.03 4.55
C SER A 81 6.46 -10.09 5.76
N CYS A 82 7.77 -9.92 5.56
CA CYS A 82 8.64 -9.64 6.70
C CYS A 82 8.13 -8.37 7.40
N THR A 83 7.82 -8.47 8.68
CA THR A 83 7.21 -7.41 9.52
C THR A 83 8.01 -6.11 9.56
N THR A 84 9.27 -6.12 9.12
CA THR A 84 10.17 -4.95 9.15
C THR A 84 10.33 -4.24 7.80
N ARG A 85 9.65 -4.66 6.72
CA ARG A 85 9.86 -4.09 5.37
C ARG A 85 8.55 -4.01 4.57
N TRP A 86 7.95 -2.81 4.50
CA TRP A 86 6.72 -2.59 3.73
C TRP A 86 6.83 -2.85 2.22
N LEU A 87 8.02 -2.79 1.63
CA LEU A 87 8.22 -3.20 0.23
C LEU A 87 8.08 -4.73 0.03
N SER A 88 8.25 -5.53 1.09
CA SER A 88 7.90 -6.96 1.09
C SER A 88 6.39 -7.19 1.30
N ILE A 89 5.62 -6.16 1.66
CA ILE A 89 4.16 -6.22 1.85
C ILE A 89 3.41 -6.09 0.52
N GLU A 90 3.97 -5.43 -0.49
CA GLU A 90 3.30 -5.22 -1.80
C GLU A 90 2.74 -6.53 -2.40
N PRO A 91 3.52 -7.62 -2.53
CA PRO A 91 3.00 -8.81 -3.19
C PRO A 91 1.96 -9.53 -2.31
N ALA A 92 2.00 -9.34 -0.99
CA ALA A 92 0.98 -9.83 -0.08
C ALA A 92 -0.33 -9.03 -0.25
N VAL A 93 -0.27 -7.69 -0.23
CA VAL A 93 -1.42 -6.79 -0.47
C VAL A 93 -2.06 -7.09 -1.81
N ASN A 94 -1.26 -7.23 -2.88
CA ASN A 94 -1.78 -7.52 -4.21
C ASN A 94 -2.53 -8.88 -4.25
N ARG A 95 -1.96 -9.92 -3.63
CA ARG A 95 -2.61 -11.26 -3.57
C ARG A 95 -3.86 -11.27 -2.70
N ILE A 96 -3.85 -10.55 -1.58
CA ILE A 96 -5.01 -10.41 -0.70
C ILE A 96 -6.13 -9.69 -1.44
N LEU A 97 -5.85 -8.55 -2.08
CA LEU A 97 -6.84 -7.79 -2.86
C LEU A 97 -7.40 -8.58 -4.05
N SER A 98 -6.59 -9.42 -4.69
CA SER A 98 -7.04 -10.27 -5.81
C SER A 98 -7.94 -11.42 -5.39
N GLN A 99 -7.99 -11.72 -4.09
CA GLN A 99 -8.73 -12.85 -3.52
C GLN A 99 -9.62 -12.40 -2.34
N TRP A 100 -10.01 -11.11 -2.32
CA TRP A 100 -10.65 -10.50 -1.16
C TRP A 100 -11.97 -11.19 -0.80
N PHE A 101 -12.80 -11.47 -1.81
CA PHE A 101 -14.10 -12.11 -1.65
C PHE A 101 -13.96 -13.56 -1.14
N GLU A 102 -13.00 -14.31 -1.66
CA GLU A 102 -12.75 -15.70 -1.28
C GLU A 102 -12.16 -15.78 0.14
N LEU A 103 -11.24 -14.87 0.49
CA LEU A 103 -10.73 -14.76 1.85
C LEU A 103 -11.83 -14.41 2.84
N GLN A 104 -12.69 -13.45 2.51
CA GLN A 104 -13.88 -13.11 3.31
C GLN A 104 -14.76 -14.34 3.54
N THR A 105 -15.10 -15.07 2.46
CA THR A 105 -15.94 -16.27 2.50
C THR A 105 -15.28 -17.41 3.30
N HIS A 106 -13.96 -17.55 3.18
CA HIS A 106 -13.17 -18.53 3.94
C HIS A 106 -13.23 -18.28 5.44
N PHE A 107 -12.99 -17.04 5.87
CA PHE A 107 -13.04 -16.70 7.28
C PHE A 107 -14.46 -16.78 7.84
N GLN A 108 -15.47 -16.38 7.07
CA GLN A 108 -16.88 -16.58 7.44
C GLN A 108 -17.19 -18.07 7.69
N THR A 109 -16.85 -18.93 6.73
CA THR A 109 -17.07 -20.37 6.82
C THR A 109 -16.31 -20.97 8.00
N THR A 110 -15.07 -20.53 8.22
CA THR A 110 -14.25 -20.99 9.35
C THR A 110 -14.91 -20.63 10.68
N THR A 111 -15.35 -19.38 10.86
CA THR A 111 -16.03 -18.92 12.08
C THR A 111 -17.34 -19.69 12.35
N THR A 112 -18.05 -20.15 11.32
CA THR A 112 -19.24 -21.00 11.51
C THR A 112 -18.92 -22.44 11.93
N LYS A 113 -17.74 -22.96 11.57
CA LYS A 113 -17.35 -24.35 11.81
C LYS A 113 -16.58 -24.54 13.10
N GLU A 114 -15.76 -23.56 13.49
CA GLU A 114 -14.89 -23.65 14.67
C GLU A 114 -14.89 -22.35 15.49
N LYS A 115 -14.74 -22.50 16.80
CA LYS A 115 -14.53 -21.35 17.72
C LYS A 115 -13.06 -20.93 17.67
N CYS A 116 -12.70 -20.12 16.67
CA CYS A 116 -11.36 -19.57 16.52
C CYS A 116 -11.39 -18.02 16.54
N PHE A 117 -10.76 -17.42 17.54
CA PHE A 117 -10.69 -15.95 17.69
C PHE A 117 -10.01 -15.28 16.49
N THR A 118 -8.89 -15.84 16.01
CA THR A 118 -8.19 -15.28 14.85
C THR A 118 -9.05 -15.31 13.58
N ALA A 119 -9.81 -16.39 13.35
CA ALA A 119 -10.72 -16.49 12.21
C ALA A 119 -11.83 -15.45 12.29
N GLN A 120 -12.46 -15.31 13.47
CA GLN A 120 -13.48 -14.30 13.70
C GLN A 120 -12.92 -12.88 13.49
N ARG A 121 -11.74 -12.59 14.02
CA ARG A 121 -11.12 -11.28 13.89
C ARG A 121 -10.80 -10.95 12.42
N LEU A 122 -10.23 -11.90 11.69
CA LEU A 122 -9.95 -11.72 10.26
C LEU A 122 -11.26 -11.55 9.48
N HIS A 123 -12.29 -12.34 9.77
CA HIS A 123 -13.62 -12.18 9.15
C HIS A 123 -14.19 -10.77 9.34
N GLU A 124 -14.19 -10.25 10.57
CA GLU A 124 -14.63 -8.87 10.87
C GLU A 124 -13.86 -7.84 10.04
N MET A 125 -12.54 -8.03 9.91
CA MET A 125 -11.68 -7.10 9.18
C MET A 125 -11.88 -7.16 7.66
N PHE A 126 -12.11 -8.34 7.09
CA PHE A 126 -12.45 -8.51 5.66
C PHE A 126 -13.87 -7.99 5.33
N CYS A 127 -14.78 -7.99 6.31
CA CYS A 127 -16.11 -7.40 6.19
C CYS A 127 -16.12 -5.87 6.28
N ASP A 128 -15.13 -5.25 6.92
CA ASP A 128 -14.98 -3.79 6.92
C ASP A 128 -14.43 -3.30 5.57
N SER A 129 -15.34 -2.73 4.77
CA SER A 129 -15.01 -2.19 3.44
C SER A 129 -13.96 -1.08 3.48
N LYS A 130 -13.76 -0.40 4.62
CA LYS A 130 -12.70 0.61 4.77
C LYS A 130 -11.31 -0.02 4.65
N ASN A 131 -11.13 -1.24 5.15
CA ASN A 131 -9.84 -1.95 5.05
C ASN A 131 -9.51 -2.30 3.61
N GLU A 132 -10.49 -2.77 2.85
CA GLU A 132 -10.34 -3.03 1.41
C GLU A 132 -9.98 -1.73 0.69
N LEU A 133 -10.71 -0.66 0.98
CA LEU A 133 -10.55 0.63 0.34
C LEU A 133 -9.15 1.22 0.54
N TYR A 134 -8.60 1.19 1.77
CA TYR A 134 -7.21 1.63 1.99
C TYR A 134 -6.19 0.76 1.27
N ASN A 135 -6.39 -0.56 1.23
CA ASN A 135 -5.50 -1.44 0.46
C ASN A 135 -5.58 -1.15 -1.05
N LEU A 136 -6.77 -0.85 -1.59
CA LEU A 136 -6.95 -0.47 -2.99
C LEU A 136 -6.23 0.83 -3.35
N PHE A 137 -6.21 1.81 -2.43
CA PHE A 137 -5.43 3.04 -2.57
C PHE A 137 -3.92 2.77 -2.50
N LEU A 138 -3.50 1.94 -1.55
CA LEU A 138 -2.09 1.69 -1.26
C LEU A 138 -1.40 0.84 -2.35
N GLN A 139 -2.12 -0.13 -2.93
CA GLN A 139 -1.59 -1.09 -3.90
C GLN A 139 -0.84 -0.48 -5.10
N PRO A 140 -1.38 0.51 -5.85
CA PRO A 140 -0.66 1.08 -6.99
C PRO A 140 0.62 1.80 -6.58
N ILE A 141 0.63 2.46 -5.41
CA ILE A 141 1.80 3.17 -4.89
C ILE A 141 2.88 2.17 -4.50
N LEU A 142 2.53 1.16 -3.68
CA LEU A 142 3.47 0.11 -3.29
C LEU A 142 4.03 -0.63 -4.49
N LYS A 143 3.21 -0.90 -5.51
CA LYS A 143 3.64 -1.55 -6.74
C LYS A 143 4.71 -0.73 -7.46
N HIS A 144 4.47 0.57 -7.65
CA HIS A 144 5.44 1.44 -8.34
C HIS A 144 6.75 1.56 -7.55
N VAL A 145 6.70 1.75 -6.23
CA VAL A 145 7.91 1.79 -5.40
C VAL A 145 8.66 0.45 -5.45
N GLN A 146 7.94 -0.68 -5.45
CA GLN A 146 8.54 -2.01 -5.50
C GLN A 146 9.17 -2.33 -6.86
N GLU A 147 8.60 -1.84 -7.95
CA GLU A 147 9.18 -1.93 -9.29
C GLU A 147 10.51 -1.17 -9.36
N VAL A 148 10.54 0.07 -8.87
CA VAL A 148 11.78 0.86 -8.78
C VAL A 148 12.79 0.18 -7.85
N ASN A 149 12.40 -0.27 -6.67
CA ASN A 149 13.29 -0.95 -5.74
C ASN A 149 13.96 -2.19 -6.36
N LYS A 150 13.21 -3.00 -7.15
CA LYS A 150 13.77 -4.16 -7.86
C LYS A 150 14.76 -3.77 -8.96
N LEU A 151 14.55 -2.63 -9.63
CA LEU A 151 15.50 -2.12 -10.63
C LEU A 151 16.84 -1.77 -9.97
N PHE A 152 16.81 -1.11 -8.81
CA PHE A 152 18.02 -0.81 -8.03
C PHE A 152 18.69 -2.05 -7.40
N GLU A 153 17.95 -3.13 -7.15
CA GLU A 153 18.50 -4.41 -6.70
C GLU A 153 19.17 -5.24 -7.82
N SER A 154 18.92 -4.88 -9.09
CA SER A 154 19.39 -5.66 -10.23
C SER A 154 20.84 -5.33 -10.61
N ASN A 155 21.64 -6.36 -10.89
CA ASN A 155 23.10 -6.23 -11.08
C ASN A 155 23.52 -5.67 -12.46
N SER A 156 22.59 -5.34 -13.35
CA SER A 156 22.87 -5.16 -14.79
C SER A 156 22.25 -3.92 -15.44
N VAL A 157 21.84 -2.91 -14.66
CA VAL A 157 21.08 -1.77 -15.21
C VAL A 157 21.94 -0.52 -15.39
N ASP A 158 21.66 0.21 -16.48
CA ASP A 158 22.22 1.53 -16.76
C ASP A 158 21.83 2.52 -15.67
N LYS A 159 22.83 3.17 -15.06
CA LYS A 159 22.65 4.11 -13.95
C LYS A 159 21.82 5.34 -14.33
N THR A 160 21.92 5.80 -15.57
CA THR A 160 21.13 6.95 -16.04
C THR A 160 19.64 6.62 -16.08
N LYS A 161 19.33 5.38 -16.48
CA LYS A 161 17.97 4.84 -16.48
C LYS A 161 17.41 4.68 -15.06
N LEU A 162 18.21 4.21 -14.10
CA LEU A 162 17.78 4.10 -12.69
C LEU A 162 17.39 5.46 -12.09
N LEU A 163 18.15 6.52 -12.40
CA LEU A 163 17.81 7.88 -11.95
C LEU A 163 16.54 8.39 -12.62
N GLU A 164 16.32 8.07 -13.90
CA GLU A 164 15.08 8.38 -14.60
C GLU A 164 13.88 7.65 -13.99
N ASP A 165 14.02 6.36 -13.68
CA ASP A 165 12.97 5.55 -13.03
C ASP A 165 12.61 6.10 -11.64
N LEU A 166 13.60 6.48 -10.83
CA LEU A 166 13.36 7.16 -9.56
C LEU A 166 12.68 8.53 -9.75
N SER A 167 13.12 9.29 -10.75
CA SER A 167 12.51 10.59 -11.06
C SER A 167 11.04 10.44 -11.47
N ASN A 168 10.73 9.41 -12.25
CA ASN A 168 9.38 9.08 -12.68
C ASN A 168 8.49 8.62 -11.52
N LEU A 169 9.03 7.91 -10.53
CA LEU A 169 8.32 7.58 -9.29
C LEU A 169 7.93 8.85 -8.53
N ILE A 170 8.88 9.76 -8.31
CA ILE A 170 8.64 11.02 -7.59
C ILE A 170 7.62 11.89 -8.33
N LYS A 171 7.77 12.05 -9.65
CA LYS A 171 6.80 12.76 -10.50
C LYS A 171 5.43 12.10 -10.45
N SER A 172 5.36 10.77 -10.46
CA SER A 172 4.10 10.04 -10.38
C SER A 172 3.37 10.30 -9.07
N VAL A 173 4.08 10.30 -7.93
CA VAL A 173 3.48 10.61 -6.63
C VAL A 173 3.06 12.08 -6.54
N ALA A 174 3.90 13.01 -7.03
CA ALA A 174 3.56 14.43 -7.08
C ALA A 174 2.28 14.68 -7.89
N ASN A 175 2.16 14.06 -9.07
CA ASN A 175 1.00 14.18 -9.94
C ASN A 175 -0.29 13.56 -9.35
N MET A 176 -0.18 12.68 -8.35
CA MET A 176 -1.35 12.17 -7.62
C MET A 176 -1.91 13.18 -6.61
N ILE A 177 -1.14 14.20 -6.20
CA ILE A 177 -1.55 15.18 -5.18
C ILE A 177 -1.80 16.58 -5.71
N VAL A 178 -1.17 16.98 -6.81
CA VAL A 178 -1.33 18.33 -7.37
C VAL A 178 -2.47 18.39 -8.37
N LEU A 179 -2.96 19.60 -8.62
CA LEU A 179 -3.92 19.85 -9.70
C LEU A 179 -3.35 19.36 -11.05
N PRO A 180 -4.14 18.65 -11.90
CA PRO A 180 -3.66 18.14 -13.19
C PRO A 180 -3.16 19.21 -14.17
N THR A 181 -3.60 20.45 -13.97
CA THR A 181 -3.18 21.62 -14.77
C THR A 181 -1.87 22.24 -14.29
N CYS A 182 -1.38 21.81 -13.12
CA CYS A 182 -0.18 22.36 -12.52
C CYS A 182 1.07 21.84 -13.21
N ARG A 183 2.04 22.74 -13.46
CA ARG A 183 3.35 22.41 -14.03
C ARG A 183 4.43 22.75 -13.01
N ILE A 184 4.48 21.98 -11.93
CA ILE A 184 5.57 22.05 -10.96
C ILE A 184 6.62 21.05 -11.38
N ASP A 185 7.88 21.48 -11.33
CA ASP A 185 8.99 20.53 -11.26
C ASP A 185 9.10 20.02 -9.82
N PRO A 186 8.80 18.73 -9.54
CA PRO A 186 8.89 18.19 -8.17
C PRO A 186 10.32 18.19 -7.62
N PHE A 187 11.33 18.47 -8.45
CA PHE A 187 12.73 18.61 -8.02
C PHE A 187 13.14 20.05 -7.71
N ASP A 188 12.27 21.03 -7.97
CA ASP A 188 12.56 22.43 -7.65
C ASP A 188 12.53 22.64 -6.12
N PRO A 189 13.66 23.00 -5.49
CA PRO A 189 13.75 23.17 -4.04
C PRO A 189 12.95 24.37 -3.51
N ASP A 190 12.55 25.28 -4.40
CA ASP A 190 11.78 26.49 -4.10
C ASP A 190 10.28 26.31 -4.41
N ALA A 191 9.90 25.25 -5.12
CA ALA A 191 8.50 24.92 -5.35
C ALA A 191 7.86 24.29 -4.10
N SER A 192 6.89 24.99 -3.50
CA SER A 192 6.05 24.41 -2.44
C SER A 192 4.89 23.65 -3.09
N ILE A 193 4.97 22.32 -3.10
CA ILE A 193 3.89 21.47 -3.63
C ILE A 193 2.57 21.68 -2.88
N GLU A 194 2.64 22.10 -1.61
CA GLU A 194 1.49 22.33 -0.74
C GLU A 194 0.55 23.44 -1.23
N THR A 195 1.05 24.40 -2.02
CA THR A 195 0.21 25.49 -2.55
C THR A 195 -0.62 25.07 -3.76
N PHE A 196 -0.34 23.91 -4.33
CA PHE A 196 -0.97 23.41 -5.56
C PHE A 196 -1.72 22.09 -5.38
N LEU A 197 -1.97 21.70 -4.13
CA LEU A 197 -2.70 20.47 -3.81
C LEU A 197 -4.09 20.49 -4.44
N ASP A 198 -4.44 19.42 -5.12
CA ASP A 198 -5.82 19.16 -5.53
C ASP A 198 -6.67 19.00 -4.27
N PRO A 199 -7.77 19.76 -4.09
CA PRO A 199 -8.66 19.59 -2.95
C PRO A 199 -9.37 18.22 -2.94
N LYS A 200 -9.46 17.54 -4.09
CA LYS A 200 -10.07 16.21 -4.24
C LYS A 200 -9.25 15.34 -5.21
N PRO A 201 -8.04 14.92 -4.81
CA PRO A 201 -7.18 14.14 -5.68
C PRO A 201 -7.81 12.79 -6.00
N ASN A 202 -7.65 12.33 -7.24
CA ASN A 202 -8.09 11.01 -7.66
C ASN A 202 -7.21 9.93 -7.02
N SER A 203 -7.77 9.10 -6.15
CA SER A 203 -7.04 8.05 -5.43
C SER A 203 -6.96 6.71 -6.20
N GLY A 204 -7.30 6.72 -7.49
CA GLY A 204 -7.21 5.59 -8.41
C GLY A 204 -8.57 4.95 -8.70
N TYR A 205 -8.74 4.43 -9.92
CA TYR A 205 -10.01 3.90 -10.41
C TYR A 205 -10.68 2.88 -9.47
N ARG A 206 -9.92 1.90 -8.95
CA ARG A 206 -10.48 0.87 -8.05
C ARG A 206 -10.96 1.46 -6.73
N PHE A 207 -10.23 2.44 -6.18
CA PHE A 207 -10.63 3.17 -4.98
C PHE A 207 -11.90 3.97 -5.24
N GLU A 208 -11.93 4.77 -6.31
CA GLU A 208 -13.08 5.63 -6.65
C GLU A 208 -14.34 4.81 -6.92
N ARG A 209 -14.21 3.66 -7.58
CA ARG A 209 -15.32 2.74 -7.77
C ARG A 209 -15.83 2.17 -6.44
N LYS A 210 -14.92 1.74 -5.57
CA LYS A 210 -15.27 1.13 -4.28
C LYS A 210 -15.95 2.12 -3.33
N ILE A 211 -15.42 3.34 -3.21
CA ILE A 211 -16.06 4.39 -2.37
C ILE A 211 -17.44 4.75 -2.94
N ALA A 212 -17.61 4.82 -4.26
CA ALA A 212 -18.92 5.05 -4.88
C ALA A 212 -19.93 3.93 -4.54
N GLU A 213 -19.50 2.66 -4.60
CA GLU A 213 -20.33 1.52 -4.16
C GLU A 213 -20.71 1.62 -2.68
N MET A 214 -19.77 2.03 -1.81
CA MET A 214 -20.04 2.21 -0.38
C MET A 214 -21.06 3.33 -0.12
N ILE A 215 -20.98 4.43 -0.86
CA ILE A 215 -21.94 5.54 -0.79
C ILE A 215 -23.34 5.07 -1.19
N ILE A 216 -23.46 4.35 -2.32
CA ILE A 216 -24.73 3.81 -2.81
C ILE A 216 -25.35 2.85 -1.78
N LYS A 217 -24.52 1.98 -1.18
CA LYS A 217 -24.95 1.02 -0.15
C LYS A 217 -25.16 1.65 1.23
N LYS A 218 -24.87 2.95 1.40
CA LYS A 218 -24.91 3.67 2.69
C LYS A 218 -24.06 3.01 3.77
N THR A 219 -22.95 2.38 3.38
CA THR A 219 -21.98 1.77 4.31
C THR A 219 -20.86 2.73 4.70
N VAL A 220 -20.89 3.96 4.19
CA VAL A 220 -19.98 5.05 4.55
C VAL A 220 -20.76 6.37 4.65
N THR A 221 -20.49 7.13 5.69
CA THR A 221 -21.02 8.49 5.85
C THR A 221 -20.16 9.52 5.10
N ALA A 222 -20.72 10.69 4.79
CA ALA A 222 -19.96 11.78 4.16
C ALA A 222 -18.73 12.20 5.01
N THR A 223 -18.86 12.18 6.33
CA THR A 223 -17.76 12.46 7.26
C THR A 223 -16.66 11.41 7.17
N GLU A 224 -17.02 10.12 7.12
CA GLU A 224 -16.05 9.03 6.96
C GLU A 224 -15.36 9.08 5.61
N GLU A 225 -16.09 9.32 4.51
CA GLU A 225 -15.50 9.50 3.18
C GLU A 225 -14.45 10.62 3.21
N ASN A 226 -14.79 11.79 3.75
CA ASN A 226 -13.88 12.92 3.85
C ASN A 226 -12.63 12.56 4.66
N ASN A 227 -12.79 11.83 5.78
CA ASN A 227 -11.66 11.39 6.60
C ASN A 227 -10.75 10.39 5.86
N ILE A 228 -11.32 9.47 5.09
CA ILE A 228 -10.57 8.50 4.28
C ILE A 228 -9.77 9.24 3.20
N ARG A 229 -10.41 10.15 2.46
CA ARG A 229 -9.76 10.94 1.41
C ARG A 229 -8.64 11.83 1.96
N LYS A 230 -8.88 12.49 3.10
CA LYS A 230 -7.85 13.28 3.79
C LYS A 230 -6.65 12.44 4.20
N ARG A 231 -6.87 11.22 4.72
CA ARG A 231 -5.77 10.31 5.06
C ARG A 231 -4.99 9.86 3.83
N ALA A 232 -5.68 9.55 2.73
CA ALA A 232 -5.03 9.20 1.46
C ALA A 232 -4.18 10.36 0.90
N GLN A 233 -4.72 11.58 0.93
CA GLN A 233 -3.98 12.79 0.54
C GLN A 233 -2.77 13.04 1.46
N GLN A 234 -2.95 12.91 2.77
CA GLN A 234 -1.87 13.05 3.75
C GLN A 234 -0.77 11.99 3.53
N PHE A 235 -1.15 10.75 3.22
CA PHE A 235 -0.21 9.68 2.89
C PHE A 235 0.65 10.06 1.69
N LEU A 236 0.03 10.53 0.60
CA LEU A 236 0.76 10.93 -0.61
C LEU A 236 1.70 12.13 -0.34
N LEU A 237 1.26 13.11 0.47
CA LEU A 237 2.10 14.24 0.85
C LEU A 237 3.28 13.80 1.74
N CYS A 238 3.05 12.89 2.68
CA CYS A 238 4.10 12.35 3.54
C CYS A 238 5.14 11.56 2.73
N ILE A 239 4.72 10.63 1.86
CA ILE A 239 5.67 9.84 1.07
C ILE A 239 6.44 10.70 0.07
N TYR A 240 5.81 11.73 -0.51
CA TYR A 240 6.49 12.70 -1.37
C TYR A 240 7.62 13.43 -0.62
N LYS A 241 7.41 13.79 0.65
CA LYS A 241 8.42 14.48 1.47
C LYS A 241 9.58 13.58 1.92
N GLU A 242 9.36 12.27 1.93
CA GLU A 242 10.38 11.28 2.24
C GLU A 242 11.28 10.96 1.04
N PHE A 243 10.82 11.25 -0.18
CA PHE A 243 11.62 11.16 -1.41
C PHE A 243 12.54 12.37 -1.56
#